data_AF-A0A7D5N5C4-F1
#
_entry.id   AF-A0A7D5N5C4-F1
#
_cell.length_a   1.000
_cell.length_b   1.000
_cell.length_c   1.000
_cell.angle_alpha   90.00
_cell.angle_beta   90.00
_cell.angle_gamma   90.00
#
_symmetry.space_group_name_H-M   'P 1'
#
loop_
_entity.id
_entity.type
_entity.pdbx_description
1 polymer ?
#
loop_
_entity_poly.entity_id
_entity_poly.type
_entity_poly.pdbx_seq_one_letter_code
_entity_poly.pdbx_strand_id
1 'polypeptide(L)'
;MTRQAIELGPTAYDHDAWQMLGSIYDDEKKHDSALLVFRQAHELYPNSFRAVNAIGINYYLQKKEIRLFTILRRPFNEPICGRPTLLLGMLALDKGYPIQAMMSFTMSLILSPDGSRSSNSLNKLYTISNISDEMTTAMNDRKEESFLKENYAELETYFKSKIALEKKYKIETKLDETLFRQLNLIFDKAQPSSNPEEFWGAVYGRLYQDIYKKGMFEGLTIRMIEGVNSTEAQKLVKSSKGDIEKWGALFPTTWIILDTNAIDRKNRSPATRLLL
;
A
#
# COMPACT_ATOMS: atom_id res chain seq x y z
N MET A 1 -22.03 15.05 22.33
CA MET A 1 -22.13 15.30 20.88
C MET A 1 -21.91 14.03 20.06
N THR A 2 -20.73 13.40 20.04
CA THR A 2 -20.48 12.22 19.16
C THR A 2 -21.37 11.00 19.45
N ARG A 3 -21.62 10.64 20.73
CA ARG A 3 -22.56 9.56 21.08
C ARG A 3 -24.01 9.87 20.69
N GLN A 4 -24.44 11.11 20.92
CA GLN A 4 -25.79 11.58 20.55
C GLN A 4 -26.01 11.57 19.03
N ALA A 5 -24.97 11.86 18.24
CA ALA A 5 -25.05 11.77 16.79
C ALA A 5 -25.27 10.32 16.31
N ILE A 6 -24.66 9.33 16.97
CA ILE A 6 -24.83 7.90 16.67
C ILE A 6 -26.23 7.40 17.05
N GLU A 7 -26.82 7.94 18.12
CA GLU A 7 -28.16 7.57 18.60
C GLU A 7 -29.30 8.02 17.66
N LEU A 8 -29.05 8.94 16.72
CA LEU A 8 -30.03 9.44 15.75
C LEU A 8 -30.24 8.50 14.54
N GLY A 9 -29.47 7.41 14.44
CA GLY A 9 -29.57 6.40 13.39
C GLY A 9 -28.69 6.69 12.16
N PRO A 10 -28.33 5.66 11.37
CA PRO A 10 -27.31 5.75 10.33
C PRO A 10 -27.67 6.72 9.20
N THR A 11 -26.86 7.77 9.03
CA THR A 11 -26.86 8.69 7.88
C THR A 11 -25.62 8.47 6.99
N ALA A 12 -25.59 9.11 5.81
CA ALA A 12 -24.39 9.13 4.96
C ALA A 12 -23.16 9.77 5.63
N TYR A 13 -23.37 10.58 6.67
CA TYR A 13 -22.33 11.35 7.35
C TYR A 13 -21.85 10.71 8.68
N ASP A 14 -22.48 9.63 9.16
CA ASP A 14 -22.13 9.12 10.50
C ASP A 14 -20.80 8.36 10.53
N HIS A 15 -20.26 7.98 9.37
CA HIS A 15 -18.94 7.34 9.33
C HIS A 15 -17.85 8.20 10.01
N ASP A 16 -17.97 9.53 9.93
CA ASP A 16 -17.10 10.48 10.61
C ASP A 16 -17.35 10.54 12.13
N ALA A 17 -18.60 10.41 12.56
CA ALA A 17 -18.95 10.33 13.98
C ALA A 17 -18.43 9.05 14.63
N TRP A 18 -18.59 7.91 13.95
CA TRP A 18 -18.02 6.63 14.37
C TRP A 18 -16.49 6.65 14.43
N GLN A 19 -15.84 7.24 13.43
CA GLN A 19 -14.40 7.41 13.43
C GLN A 19 -13.94 8.29 14.60
N MET A 20 -14.60 9.44 14.80
CA MET A 20 -14.28 10.36 15.89
C MET A 20 -14.46 9.71 17.26
N LEU A 21 -15.54 8.94 17.48
CA LEU A 21 -15.75 8.23 18.74
C LEU A 21 -14.65 7.21 19.01
N GLY A 22 -14.27 6.42 18.00
CA GLY A 22 -13.19 5.46 18.17
C GLY A 22 -11.84 6.13 18.41
N SER A 23 -11.55 7.25 17.73
CA SER A 23 -10.35 8.07 17.99
C SER A 23 -10.31 8.60 19.42
N ILE A 24 -11.42 9.09 19.96
CA ILE A 24 -11.50 9.52 21.37
C ILE A 24 -11.13 8.36 22.32
N TYR A 25 -11.64 7.15 22.05
CA TYR A 25 -11.28 5.99 22.86
C TYR A 25 -9.79 5.60 22.74
N ASP A 26 -9.20 5.70 21.54
CA ASP A 26 -7.77 5.45 21.34
C ASP A 26 -6.89 6.52 22.02
N ASP A 27 -7.29 7.80 21.99
CA ASP A 27 -6.62 8.90 22.70
C ASP A 27 -6.65 8.68 24.22
N GLU A 28 -7.72 8.08 24.74
CA GLU A 28 -7.83 7.61 26.13
C GLU A 28 -7.09 6.29 26.41
N LYS A 29 -6.36 5.74 25.43
CA LYS A 29 -5.67 4.44 25.48
C LYS A 29 -6.61 3.23 25.73
N LYS A 30 -7.90 3.39 25.48
CA LYS A 30 -8.93 2.34 25.61
C LYS A 30 -9.06 1.58 24.29
N HIS A 31 -7.99 0.92 23.88
CA HIS A 31 -7.88 0.29 22.55
C HIS A 31 -8.96 -0.74 22.25
N ASP A 32 -9.41 -1.53 23.24
CA ASP A 32 -10.49 -2.51 23.00
C ASP A 32 -11.85 -1.85 22.82
N SER A 33 -12.12 -0.74 23.52
CA SER A 33 -13.33 0.06 23.32
C SER A 33 -13.32 0.76 21.96
N ALA A 34 -12.18 1.32 21.56
CA ALA A 34 -12.00 1.89 20.22
C ALA A 34 -12.24 0.83 19.14
N LEU A 35 -11.68 -0.37 19.31
CA LEU A 35 -11.86 -1.48 18.39
C LEU A 35 -13.33 -1.90 18.27
N LEU A 36 -14.08 -1.92 19.37
CA LEU A 36 -15.52 -2.21 19.34
C LEU A 36 -16.27 -1.18 18.48
N VAL A 37 -16.00 0.11 18.70
CA VAL A 37 -16.61 1.21 17.94
C VAL A 37 -16.24 1.12 16.46
N PHE A 38 -14.98 0.87 16.12
CA PHE A 38 -14.56 0.75 14.72
C PHE A 38 -15.15 -0.49 14.02
N ARG A 39 -15.40 -1.59 14.75
CA ARG A 39 -16.11 -2.75 14.21
C ARG A 39 -17.56 -2.45 13.89
N GLN A 40 -18.26 -1.76 14.80
CA GLN A 40 -19.63 -1.31 14.55
C GLN A 40 -19.68 -0.38 13.34
N ALA A 41 -18.71 0.55 13.23
CA ALA A 41 -18.56 1.39 12.05
C ALA A 41 -18.37 0.59 10.76
N HIS A 42 -17.55 -0.47 10.79
CA HIS A 42 -17.31 -1.34 9.64
C HIS A 42 -18.53 -2.20 9.28
N GLU A 43 -19.33 -2.63 10.26
CA GLU A 43 -20.58 -3.37 10.02
C GLU A 43 -21.63 -2.48 9.34
N LEU A 44 -21.75 -1.23 9.77
CA LEU A 44 -22.67 -0.24 9.19
C LEU A 44 -22.17 0.26 7.81
N TYR A 45 -20.86 0.41 7.66
CA TYR A 45 -20.21 0.92 6.45
C TYR A 45 -19.12 -0.03 5.95
N PRO A 46 -19.50 -1.19 5.36
CA PRO A 46 -18.55 -2.24 4.98
C PRO A 46 -17.52 -1.83 3.93
N ASN A 47 -17.83 -0.79 3.13
CA ASN A 47 -16.92 -0.22 2.14
C ASN A 47 -16.09 0.97 2.67
N SER A 48 -16.27 1.38 3.94
CA SER A 48 -15.51 2.49 4.53
C SER A 48 -14.08 2.06 4.83
N PHE A 49 -13.15 2.53 4.00
CA PHE A 49 -11.74 2.31 4.23
C PHE A 49 -11.20 2.97 5.50
N ARG A 50 -11.87 4.03 5.98
CA ARG A 50 -11.53 4.72 7.23
C ARG A 50 -11.70 3.79 8.44
N ALA A 51 -12.80 3.05 8.48
CA ALA A 51 -13.07 2.06 9.54
C ALA A 51 -12.04 0.92 9.51
N VAL A 52 -11.73 0.38 8.32
CA VAL A 52 -10.68 -0.64 8.16
C VAL A 52 -9.31 -0.13 8.57
N ASN A 53 -8.94 1.09 8.16
CA ASN A 53 -7.68 1.69 8.56
C ASN A 53 -7.59 1.86 10.08
N ALA A 54 -8.67 2.28 10.73
CA ALA A 54 -8.72 2.43 12.19
C ALA A 54 -8.59 1.08 12.92
N ILE A 55 -9.32 0.04 12.49
CA ILE A 55 -9.15 -1.33 12.99
C ILE A 55 -7.71 -1.80 12.79
N GLY A 56 -7.12 -1.52 11.62
CA GLY A 56 -5.74 -1.85 11.30
C GLY A 56 -4.73 -1.17 12.23
N ILE A 57 -4.85 0.15 12.44
CA ILE A 57 -3.99 0.88 13.38
C ILE A 57 -4.10 0.26 14.78
N ASN A 58 -5.31 -0.01 15.24
CA ASN A 58 -5.55 -0.59 16.54
C ASN A 58 -4.89 -1.98 16.70
N TYR A 59 -5.02 -2.86 15.70
CA TYR A 59 -4.31 -4.14 15.71
C TYR A 59 -2.79 -4.00 15.63
N TYR A 60 -2.29 -3.04 14.85
CA TYR A 60 -0.87 -2.76 14.74
C TYR A 60 -0.27 -2.32 16.08
N LEU A 61 -0.91 -1.36 16.76
CA LEU A 61 -0.50 -0.89 18.09
C LEU A 61 -0.51 -2.01 19.14
N GLN A 62 -1.47 -2.94 19.03
CA GLN A 62 -1.58 -4.10 19.91
C GLN A 62 -0.71 -5.30 19.47
N LYS A 63 0.10 -5.17 18.40
CA LYS A 63 0.91 -6.26 17.82
C LYS A 63 0.09 -7.52 17.46
N LYS A 64 -1.18 -7.35 17.09
CA LYS A 64 -2.09 -8.42 16.64
C LYS A 64 -1.93 -8.67 15.14
N GLU A 65 -0.74 -9.12 14.74
CA GLU A 65 -0.26 -9.15 13.34
C GLU A 65 -1.11 -10.00 12.39
N ILE A 66 -1.51 -11.21 12.80
CA ILE A 66 -2.39 -12.07 11.99
C ILE A 66 -3.73 -11.38 11.74
N ARG A 67 -4.28 -10.71 12.76
CA ARG A 67 -5.55 -9.98 12.63
C ARG A 67 -5.40 -8.74 11.76
N LEU A 68 -4.26 -8.04 11.90
CA LEU A 68 -3.88 -6.93 11.05
C LEU A 68 -3.83 -7.36 9.58
N PHE A 69 -3.01 -8.36 9.26
CA PHE A 69 -2.91 -8.85 7.89
C PHE A 69 -4.26 -9.31 7.34
N THR A 70 -5.05 -10.01 8.15
CA THR A 70 -6.39 -10.48 7.76
C THR A 70 -7.34 -9.34 7.41
N ILE A 71 -7.37 -8.24 8.17
CA ILE A 71 -8.25 -7.11 7.85
C ILE A 71 -7.73 -6.33 6.63
N LEU A 72 -6.41 -6.19 6.48
CA LEU A 72 -5.78 -5.42 5.39
C LEU A 72 -5.84 -6.13 4.03
N ARG A 73 -5.76 -7.47 4.02
CA ARG A 73 -5.77 -8.28 2.79
C ARG A 73 -7.15 -8.46 2.18
N ARG A 74 -8.23 -8.07 2.86
CA ARG A 74 -9.60 -8.25 2.37
C ARG A 74 -9.78 -7.58 1.00
N PRO A 75 -10.46 -8.22 0.04
CA PRO A 75 -10.87 -7.53 -1.17
C PRO A 75 -11.82 -6.39 -0.80
N PHE A 76 -11.55 -5.19 -1.30
CA PHE A 76 -12.47 -4.06 -1.23
C PHE A 76 -13.19 -3.95 -2.57
N ASN A 77 -14.47 -3.64 -2.54
CA ASN A 77 -15.26 -3.34 -3.74
C ASN A 77 -14.97 -1.94 -4.29
N GLU A 78 -14.14 -1.17 -3.57
CA GLU A 78 -13.70 0.17 -3.91
C GLU A 78 -12.23 0.15 -4.37
N PRO A 79 -11.78 1.16 -5.15
CA PRO A 79 -10.42 1.19 -5.64
C PRO A 79 -9.38 1.15 -4.52
N ILE A 80 -8.19 0.63 -4.85
CA ILE A 80 -7.04 0.48 -3.95
C ILE A 80 -6.67 1.81 -3.23
N CYS A 81 -7.11 2.96 -3.72
CA CYS A 81 -6.96 4.29 -3.09
C CYS A 81 -7.46 4.37 -1.64
N GLY A 82 -8.31 3.45 -1.19
CA GLY A 82 -8.71 3.35 0.22
C GLY A 82 -7.86 2.39 1.08
N ARG A 83 -7.07 1.48 0.49
CA ARG A 83 -6.41 0.42 1.26
C ARG A 83 -5.39 1.01 2.23
N PRO A 84 -5.23 0.45 3.45
CA PRO A 84 -4.18 0.88 4.38
C PRO A 84 -2.81 0.30 3.96
N THR A 85 -2.40 0.61 2.73
CA THR A 85 -1.13 0.16 2.12
C THR A 85 0.07 0.55 2.97
N LEU A 86 0.01 1.70 3.63
CA LEU A 86 0.99 2.12 4.64
C LEU A 86 1.14 1.08 5.77
N LEU A 87 0.05 0.59 6.37
CA LEU A 87 0.11 -0.39 7.45
C LEU A 87 0.61 -1.76 6.97
N LEU A 88 0.30 -2.16 5.74
CA LEU A 88 0.89 -3.36 5.12
C LEU A 88 2.40 -3.19 4.98
N GLY A 89 2.85 -2.00 4.58
CA GLY A 89 4.28 -1.68 4.48
C GLY A 89 4.98 -1.73 5.84
N MET A 90 4.35 -1.16 6.88
CA MET A 90 4.87 -1.20 8.25
C MET A 90 4.93 -2.63 8.79
N LEU A 91 3.85 -3.42 8.64
CA LEU A 91 3.83 -4.82 9.05
C LEU A 91 4.93 -5.63 8.36
N ALA A 92 5.06 -5.51 7.04
CA ALA A 92 6.10 -6.23 6.30
C ALA A 92 7.52 -5.82 6.74
N LEU A 93 7.73 -4.52 6.96
CA LEU A 93 9.02 -3.99 7.41
C LEU A 93 9.40 -4.51 8.80
N ASP A 94 8.47 -4.47 9.76
CA ASP A 94 8.69 -4.94 11.12
C ASP A 94 9.00 -6.45 11.18
N LYS A 95 8.60 -7.18 10.13
CA LYS A 95 8.82 -8.61 9.96
C LYS A 95 10.04 -8.97 9.13
N GLY A 96 10.83 -7.99 8.66
CA GLY A 96 12.03 -8.24 7.88
C GLY A 96 11.74 -8.62 6.42
N TYR A 97 10.62 -8.18 5.86
CA TYR A 97 10.21 -8.39 4.46
C TYR A 97 10.28 -7.08 3.66
N PRO A 98 11.49 -6.61 3.27
CA PRO A 98 11.68 -5.28 2.69
C PRO A 98 11.05 -5.12 1.30
N ILE A 99 11.01 -6.17 0.47
CA ILE A 99 10.40 -6.08 -0.86
C ILE A 99 8.90 -5.79 -0.73
N GLN A 100 8.20 -6.59 0.07
CA GLN A 100 6.79 -6.39 0.40
C GLN A 100 6.55 -5.00 0.99
N ALA A 101 7.43 -4.55 1.89
CA ALA A 101 7.36 -3.22 2.46
C ALA A 101 7.50 -2.12 1.40
N MET A 102 8.52 -2.20 0.54
CA MET A 102 8.73 -1.23 -0.55
C MET A 102 7.57 -1.23 -1.54
N MET A 103 7.01 -2.39 -1.88
CA MET A 103 5.84 -2.47 -2.74
C MET A 103 4.64 -1.74 -2.12
N SER A 104 4.37 -2.00 -0.85
CA SER A 104 3.27 -1.37 -0.10
C SER A 104 3.44 0.15 0.06
N PHE A 105 4.64 0.62 0.44
CA PHE A 105 4.91 2.04 0.58
C PHE A 105 4.88 2.78 -0.76
N THR A 106 5.36 2.14 -1.83
CA THR A 106 5.23 2.70 -3.19
C THR A 106 3.77 2.85 -3.56
N MET A 107 2.92 1.84 -3.30
CA MET A 107 1.48 1.95 -3.50
C MET A 107 0.87 3.07 -2.66
N SER A 108 1.22 3.17 -1.38
CA SER A 108 0.76 4.28 -0.52
C SER A 108 1.13 5.65 -1.08
N LEU A 109 2.34 5.78 -1.63
CA LEU A 109 2.87 7.05 -2.10
C LEU A 109 2.23 7.48 -3.44
N ILE A 110 2.08 6.57 -4.41
CA ILE A 110 1.50 6.95 -5.72
C ILE A 110 0.00 7.27 -5.65
N LEU A 111 -0.71 6.72 -4.66
CA LEU A 111 -2.14 6.99 -4.42
C LEU A 111 -2.36 8.36 -3.76
N SER A 112 -1.40 8.85 -2.97
CA SER A 112 -1.51 10.12 -2.24
C SER A 112 -0.13 10.78 -2.03
N PRO A 113 0.56 11.23 -3.09
CA PRO A 113 1.94 11.70 -2.99
C PRO A 113 2.08 13.07 -2.36
N ASP A 114 1.00 13.86 -2.32
CA ASP A 114 0.88 15.14 -1.62
C ASP A 114 0.12 15.02 -0.29
N GLY A 115 -0.26 13.79 0.10
CA GLY A 115 -0.95 13.54 1.37
C GLY A 115 -0.04 13.71 2.59
N SER A 116 -0.63 13.96 3.76
CA SER A 116 0.11 14.17 5.03
C SER A 116 1.02 13.01 5.46
N ARG A 117 0.88 11.82 4.84
CA ARG A 117 1.69 10.61 5.10
C ARG A 117 2.70 10.29 3.99
N SER A 118 2.77 11.10 2.93
CA SER A 118 3.65 10.84 1.79
C SER A 118 5.12 10.86 2.21
N SER A 119 5.55 11.86 2.99
CA SER A 119 6.91 11.96 3.52
C SER A 119 7.29 10.75 4.38
N ASN A 120 6.36 10.21 5.18
CA ASN A 120 6.61 9.00 5.97
C ASN A 120 6.87 7.78 5.07
N SER A 121 6.07 7.61 4.01
CA SER A 121 6.26 6.51 3.06
C SER A 121 7.59 6.64 2.32
N LEU A 122 7.92 7.86 1.86
CA LEU A 122 9.18 8.16 1.17
C LEU A 122 10.39 7.91 2.09
N ASN A 123 10.34 8.35 3.35
CA ASN A 123 11.43 8.12 4.31
C ASN A 123 11.64 6.63 4.61
N LYS A 124 10.55 5.86 4.76
CA LYS A 124 10.62 4.40 4.93
C LYS A 124 11.23 3.73 3.71
N LEU A 125 10.83 4.15 2.52
CA LEU A 125 11.39 3.67 1.25
C LEU A 125 12.90 3.92 1.15
N TYR A 126 13.38 5.14 1.46
CA TYR A 126 14.81 5.44 1.49
C TYR A 126 15.56 4.58 2.51
N THR A 127 15.00 4.43 3.73
CA THR A 127 15.59 3.61 4.79
C THR A 127 15.80 2.16 4.32
N ILE A 128 14.77 1.56 3.70
CA ILE A 128 14.86 0.18 3.20
C ILE A 128 15.86 0.08 2.04
N SER A 129 15.83 1.04 1.11
CA SER A 129 16.65 0.98 -0.11
C SER A 129 18.15 1.04 0.15
N ASN A 130 18.58 1.62 1.27
CA ASN A 130 19.99 1.69 1.66
C ASN A 130 20.59 0.33 2.04
N ILE A 131 19.75 -0.65 2.37
CA ILE A 131 20.16 -2.01 2.76
C ILE A 131 21.27 -1.94 3.82
N SER A 132 20.93 -1.34 4.96
CA SER A 132 21.83 -1.24 6.10
C SER A 132 22.12 -2.63 6.68
N ASP A 133 23.10 -2.72 7.57
CA ASP A 133 23.43 -3.97 8.24
C ASP A 133 22.26 -4.43 9.13
N GLU A 134 21.52 -3.49 9.74
CA GLU A 134 20.31 -3.81 10.50
C GLU A 134 19.22 -4.40 9.58
N MET A 135 19.04 -3.86 8.38
CA MET A 135 18.09 -4.40 7.41
C MET A 135 18.49 -5.81 6.97
N THR A 136 19.78 -6.00 6.66
CA THR A 136 20.30 -7.30 6.24
C THR A 136 20.15 -8.34 7.35
N THR A 137 20.43 -7.96 8.59
CA THR A 137 20.21 -8.80 9.78
C THR A 137 18.74 -9.13 9.94
N ALA A 138 17.84 -8.15 9.87
CA ALA A 138 16.40 -8.37 9.95
C ALA A 138 15.89 -9.33 8.86
N MET A 139 16.41 -9.26 7.64
CA MET A 139 16.06 -10.20 6.56
C MET A 139 16.52 -11.62 6.84
N ASN A 140 17.73 -11.79 7.38
CA ASN A 140 18.34 -13.10 7.61
C ASN A 140 17.78 -13.79 8.87
N ASP A 141 17.50 -13.01 9.91
CA ASP A 141 17.09 -13.52 11.22
C ASP A 141 15.57 -13.58 11.41
N ARG A 142 14.79 -13.13 10.40
CA ARG A 142 13.32 -13.15 10.50
C ARG A 142 12.80 -14.58 10.67
N LYS A 143 11.70 -14.69 11.39
CA LYS A 143 10.90 -15.91 11.41
C LYS A 143 9.96 -15.92 10.21
N GLU A 144 9.75 -17.09 9.64
CA GLU A 144 8.71 -17.27 8.65
C GLU A 144 7.34 -16.98 9.26
N GLU A 145 6.58 -16.11 8.60
CA GLU A 145 5.26 -15.72 9.07
C GLU A 145 4.20 -16.58 8.39
N SER A 146 3.35 -17.23 9.18
CA SER A 146 2.31 -18.14 8.66
C SER A 146 1.35 -17.48 7.66
N PHE A 147 1.21 -16.16 7.73
CA PHE A 147 0.30 -15.38 6.89
C PHE A 147 1.00 -14.69 5.69
N LEU A 148 2.32 -14.74 5.59
CA LEU A 148 3.08 -14.24 4.44
C LEU A 148 3.54 -15.45 3.61
N LYS A 149 2.96 -15.62 2.42
CA LYS A 149 3.22 -16.78 1.55
C LYS A 149 4.01 -16.44 0.29
N GLU A 150 4.41 -15.18 0.14
CA GLU A 150 5.10 -14.68 -1.05
C GLU A 150 6.44 -15.39 -1.25
N ASN A 151 6.68 -15.87 -2.47
CA ASN A 151 7.99 -16.37 -2.87
C ASN A 151 8.78 -15.28 -3.61
N TYR A 152 9.55 -14.50 -2.84
CA TYR A 152 10.50 -13.52 -3.38
C TYR A 152 11.97 -13.89 -3.15
N ALA A 153 12.29 -15.16 -2.90
CA ALA A 153 13.65 -15.58 -2.53
C ALA A 153 14.73 -15.16 -3.56
N GLU A 154 14.45 -15.30 -4.85
CA GLU A 154 15.35 -14.87 -5.92
C GLU A 154 15.49 -13.34 -5.96
N LEU A 155 14.37 -12.60 -5.87
CA LEU A 155 14.39 -11.14 -5.84
C LEU A 155 15.12 -10.62 -4.60
N GLU A 156 14.96 -11.26 -3.44
CA GLU A 156 15.72 -10.92 -2.23
C GLU A 156 17.21 -11.13 -2.40
N THR A 157 17.62 -12.14 -3.17
CA THR A 157 19.03 -12.38 -3.46
C THR A 157 19.61 -11.21 -4.26
N TYR A 158 18.94 -10.77 -5.32
CA TYR A 158 19.35 -9.58 -6.07
C TYR A 158 19.31 -8.30 -5.24
N PHE A 159 18.28 -8.14 -4.41
CA PHE A 159 18.13 -6.98 -3.55
C PHE A 159 19.31 -6.89 -2.56
N LYS A 160 19.58 -7.96 -1.81
CA LYS A 160 20.68 -8.06 -0.85
C LYS A 160 22.06 -7.91 -1.47
N SER A 161 22.25 -8.38 -2.70
CA SER A 161 23.54 -8.26 -3.38
C SER A 161 23.87 -6.82 -3.79
N LYS A 162 22.95 -5.86 -3.60
CA LYS A 162 23.09 -4.45 -3.98
C LYS A 162 23.39 -4.26 -5.47
N ILE A 163 23.04 -5.23 -6.33
CA ILE A 163 23.38 -5.18 -7.76
C ILE A 163 22.78 -3.95 -8.47
N ALA A 164 21.61 -3.50 -8.00
CA ALA A 164 20.95 -2.31 -8.53
C ALA A 164 21.71 -1.00 -8.23
N LEU A 165 22.54 -1.01 -7.19
CA LEU A 165 23.33 0.14 -6.74
C LEU A 165 24.65 0.28 -7.53
N GLU A 166 25.02 -0.73 -8.31
CA GLU A 166 26.20 -0.68 -9.16
C GLU A 166 26.04 0.36 -10.26
N LYS A 167 27.11 1.13 -10.52
CA LYS A 167 27.11 2.21 -11.53
C LYS A 167 26.67 1.74 -12.93
N LYS A 168 26.96 0.48 -13.28
CA LYS A 168 26.61 -0.14 -14.57
C LYS A 168 25.15 -0.60 -14.66
N TYR A 169 24.43 -0.64 -13.55
CA TYR A 169 23.03 -1.04 -13.53
C TYR A 169 22.18 0.05 -14.19
N LYS A 170 21.42 -0.35 -15.22
CA LYS A 170 20.54 0.54 -15.97
C LYS A 170 19.23 0.72 -15.21
N ILE A 171 18.77 1.96 -15.14
CA ILE A 171 17.49 2.32 -14.54
C ILE A 171 16.62 3.05 -15.56
N GLU A 172 15.31 2.85 -15.45
CA GLU A 172 14.31 3.41 -16.35
C GLU A 172 13.75 4.75 -15.84
N THR A 173 14.57 5.51 -15.09
CA THR A 173 14.19 6.81 -14.55
C THR A 173 15.36 7.79 -14.50
N LYS A 174 15.08 9.09 -14.61
CA LYS A 174 16.05 10.18 -14.39
C LYS A 174 16.43 10.35 -12.92
N LEU A 175 15.62 9.82 -12.01
CA LEU A 175 15.89 9.85 -10.57
C LEU A 175 16.91 8.76 -10.21
N ASP A 176 18.19 9.09 -10.36
CA ASP A 176 19.29 8.16 -10.10
C ASP A 176 19.73 8.18 -8.63
N GLU A 177 18.89 7.63 -7.76
CA GLU A 177 19.17 7.50 -6.33
C GLU A 177 18.96 6.05 -5.85
N THR A 178 19.52 5.72 -4.68
CA THR A 178 19.44 4.38 -4.06
C THR A 178 18.02 3.82 -4.06
N LEU A 179 17.03 4.64 -3.71
CA LEU A 179 15.62 4.28 -3.71
C LEU A 179 15.15 3.79 -5.08
N PHE A 180 15.30 4.62 -6.10
CA PHE A 180 14.76 4.34 -7.42
C PHE A 180 15.51 3.24 -8.14
N ARG A 181 16.82 3.06 -7.86
CA ARG A 181 17.59 1.90 -8.28
C ARG A 181 17.00 0.60 -7.75
N GLN A 182 16.74 0.53 -6.44
CA GLN A 182 16.15 -0.66 -5.84
C GLN A 182 14.71 -0.90 -6.29
N LEU A 183 13.91 0.16 -6.44
CA LEU A 183 12.58 0.02 -7.03
C LEU A 183 12.64 -0.47 -8.47
N ASN A 184 13.58 0.01 -9.30
CA ASN A 184 13.75 -0.48 -10.67
C ASN A 184 13.97 -2.00 -10.68
N LEU A 185 14.81 -2.52 -9.78
CA LEU A 185 15.00 -3.97 -9.61
C LEU A 185 13.69 -4.68 -9.21
N ILE A 186 12.96 -4.16 -8.23
CA ILE A 186 11.69 -4.75 -7.78
C ILE A 186 10.66 -4.76 -8.92
N PHE A 187 10.53 -3.67 -9.68
CA PHE A 187 9.60 -3.58 -10.80
C PHE A 187 9.98 -4.49 -11.97
N ASP A 188 11.28 -4.68 -12.24
CA ASP A 188 11.78 -5.62 -13.26
C ASP A 188 11.47 -7.07 -12.89
N LYS A 189 11.73 -7.43 -11.63
CA LYS A 189 11.77 -8.83 -11.20
C LYS A 189 10.49 -9.33 -10.55
N ALA A 190 9.71 -8.48 -9.89
CA ALA A 190 8.47 -8.90 -9.23
C ALA A 190 7.49 -9.45 -10.26
N GLN A 191 6.98 -10.66 -10.03
CA GLN A 191 6.03 -11.31 -10.92
C GLN A 191 4.61 -11.28 -10.33
N PRO A 192 3.58 -11.18 -11.19
CA PRO A 192 2.21 -11.43 -10.77
C PRO A 192 2.05 -12.86 -10.27
N SER A 193 1.22 -13.03 -9.25
CA SER A 193 0.82 -14.35 -8.75
C SER A 193 -0.66 -14.59 -9.01
N SER A 194 -1.00 -15.82 -9.41
CA SER A 194 -2.38 -16.30 -9.43
C SER A 194 -2.81 -16.89 -8.09
N ASN A 195 -1.85 -17.13 -7.17
CA ASN A 195 -2.12 -17.64 -5.84
C ASN A 195 -2.64 -16.50 -4.95
N PRO A 196 -3.91 -16.53 -4.51
CA PRO A 196 -4.47 -15.46 -3.68
C PRO A 196 -3.87 -15.40 -2.25
N GLU A 197 -3.09 -16.40 -1.85
CA GLU A 197 -2.34 -16.36 -0.59
C GLU A 197 -1.04 -15.55 -0.70
N GLU A 198 -0.53 -15.33 -1.91
CA GLU A 198 0.62 -14.46 -2.21
C GLU A 198 0.13 -13.03 -2.48
N PHE A 199 -0.33 -12.36 -1.42
CA PHE A 199 -1.06 -11.11 -1.49
C PHE A 199 -0.40 -10.06 -2.39
N TRP A 200 0.90 -9.78 -2.22
CA TRP A 200 1.58 -8.74 -3.01
C TRP A 200 1.67 -9.11 -4.49
N GLY A 201 1.96 -10.37 -4.81
CA GLY A 201 1.99 -10.85 -6.18
C GLY A 201 0.60 -10.82 -6.83
N ALA A 202 -0.43 -11.22 -6.09
CA ALA A 202 -1.80 -11.27 -6.56
C ALA A 202 -2.45 -9.88 -6.71
N VAL A 203 -2.14 -8.95 -5.81
CA VAL A 203 -2.78 -7.62 -5.77
C VAL A 203 -1.94 -6.56 -6.49
N TYR A 204 -0.62 -6.57 -6.34
CA TYR A 204 0.26 -5.55 -6.94
C TYR A 204 1.05 -6.06 -8.13
N GLY A 205 1.37 -7.36 -8.20
CA GLY A 205 2.35 -7.89 -9.15
C GLY A 205 2.02 -7.59 -10.62
N ARG A 206 0.75 -7.62 -11.03
CA ARG A 206 0.38 -7.26 -12.42
C ARG A 206 0.62 -5.79 -12.72
N LEU A 207 0.29 -4.91 -11.78
CA LEU A 207 0.52 -3.48 -11.92
C LEU A 207 2.02 -3.18 -12.04
N TYR A 208 2.84 -3.79 -11.19
CA TYR A 208 4.31 -3.63 -11.21
C TYR A 208 4.90 -4.08 -12.54
N GLN A 209 4.51 -5.29 -12.98
CA GLN A 209 4.95 -5.83 -14.25
C GLN A 209 4.54 -4.94 -15.44
N ASP A 210 3.33 -4.39 -15.42
CA ASP A 210 2.82 -3.51 -16.49
C ASP A 210 3.58 -2.21 -16.57
N ILE A 211 3.81 -1.56 -15.42
CA ILE A 211 4.53 -0.30 -15.33
C ILE A 211 5.93 -0.46 -15.92
N TYR A 212 6.61 -1.56 -15.58
CA TYR A 212 7.94 -1.82 -16.08
C TYR A 212 7.95 -2.14 -17.57
N LYS A 213 7.17 -3.15 -18.02
CA LYS A 213 7.15 -3.60 -19.42
C LYS A 213 6.64 -2.55 -20.40
N LYS A 214 5.79 -1.63 -19.97
CA LYS A 214 5.22 -0.56 -20.82
C LYS A 214 6.04 0.75 -20.75
N GLY A 215 7.20 0.75 -20.10
CA GLY A 215 8.08 1.90 -20.00
C GLY A 215 7.40 3.09 -19.32
N MET A 216 6.78 2.84 -18.17
CA MET A 216 6.06 3.84 -17.36
C MET A 216 6.70 4.05 -15.99
N PHE A 217 7.86 3.45 -15.75
CA PHE A 217 8.58 3.57 -14.48
C PHE A 217 8.99 5.03 -14.20
N GLU A 218 9.52 5.76 -15.19
CA GLU A 218 9.78 7.21 -15.10
C GLU A 218 8.58 7.97 -14.52
N GLY A 219 7.41 7.88 -15.18
CA GLY A 219 6.19 8.57 -14.74
C GLY A 219 5.75 8.20 -13.34
N LEU A 220 5.86 6.92 -12.95
CA LEU A 220 5.58 6.49 -11.58
C LEU A 220 6.54 7.12 -10.57
N THR A 221 7.85 7.14 -10.87
CA THR A 221 8.85 7.70 -9.95
C THR A 221 8.71 9.21 -9.80
N ILE A 222 8.32 9.93 -10.86
CA ILE A 222 8.00 11.35 -10.76
C ILE A 222 6.75 11.56 -9.91
N ARG A 223 5.70 10.75 -10.11
CA ARG A 223 4.48 10.81 -9.29
C ARG A 223 4.79 10.65 -7.79
N MET A 224 5.77 9.81 -7.43
CA MET A 224 6.17 9.60 -6.04
C MET A 224 6.72 10.85 -5.35
N ILE A 225 7.33 11.78 -6.10
CA ILE A 225 7.97 12.99 -5.54
C ILE A 225 7.13 14.26 -5.67
N GLU A 226 5.88 14.17 -6.17
CA GLU A 226 5.03 15.35 -6.40
C GLU A 226 4.78 16.18 -5.14
N GLY A 227 4.63 15.54 -3.98
CA GLY A 227 4.48 16.23 -2.70
C GLY A 227 5.79 16.69 -2.05
N VAL A 228 6.94 16.47 -2.67
CA VAL A 228 8.24 16.90 -2.12
C VAL A 228 8.40 18.40 -2.35
N ASN A 229 8.44 19.16 -1.26
CA ASN A 229 8.55 20.61 -1.29
C ASN A 229 10.01 21.09 -1.44
N SER A 230 10.64 20.75 -2.57
CA SER A 230 11.96 21.27 -2.97
C SER A 230 11.92 21.85 -4.38
N THR A 231 12.79 22.84 -4.65
CA THR A 231 12.83 23.51 -5.96
C THR A 231 13.16 22.53 -7.08
N GLU A 232 14.05 21.58 -6.81
CA GLU A 232 14.53 20.57 -7.75
C GLU A 232 13.41 19.58 -8.10
N ALA A 233 12.71 19.04 -7.08
CA ALA A 233 11.61 18.11 -7.28
C ALA A 233 10.47 18.78 -8.06
N GLN A 234 10.07 19.99 -7.68
CA GLN A 234 8.97 20.71 -8.33
C GLN A 234 9.29 21.07 -9.79
N LYS A 235 10.56 21.39 -10.11
CA LYS A 235 11.00 21.58 -11.50
C LYS A 235 10.86 20.29 -12.31
N LEU A 236 11.31 19.16 -11.77
CA LEU A 236 11.27 17.87 -12.46
C LEU A 236 9.84 17.38 -12.68
N VAL A 237 8.96 17.54 -11.68
CA VAL A 237 7.53 17.24 -11.80
C VAL A 237 6.90 18.09 -12.91
N LYS A 238 7.18 19.40 -12.94
CA LYS A 238 6.63 20.31 -13.95
C LYS A 238 7.10 19.96 -15.37
N SER A 239 8.35 19.52 -15.55
CA SER A 239 8.89 19.17 -16.86
C SER A 239 8.50 17.77 -17.34
N SER A 240 8.01 16.89 -16.46
CA SER A 240 7.72 15.47 -16.76
C SER A 240 6.22 15.15 -16.77
N LYS A 241 5.35 16.14 -17.02
CA LYS A 241 3.89 15.97 -17.06
C LYS A 241 3.42 14.86 -18.00
N GLY A 242 4.02 14.76 -19.19
CA GLY A 242 3.66 13.72 -20.16
C GLY A 242 3.93 12.30 -19.64
N ASP A 243 5.02 12.10 -18.89
CA ASP A 243 5.33 10.82 -18.27
C ASP A 243 4.33 10.47 -17.16
N ILE A 244 3.94 11.45 -16.35
CA ILE A 244 2.91 11.30 -15.31
C ILE A 244 1.55 10.94 -15.94
N GLU A 245 1.13 11.63 -16.99
CA GLU A 245 -0.13 11.38 -17.70
C GLU A 245 -0.16 9.99 -18.35
N LYS A 246 0.95 9.60 -19.00
CA LYS A 246 1.10 8.27 -19.62
C LYS A 246 0.93 7.16 -18.59
N TRP A 247 1.57 7.31 -17.42
CA TRP A 247 1.36 6.38 -16.32
C TRP A 247 -0.10 6.45 -15.83
N GLY A 248 -0.62 7.62 -15.48
CA GLY A 248 -1.99 7.78 -14.96
C GLY A 248 -3.07 7.11 -15.82
N ALA A 249 -2.89 7.04 -17.15
CA ALA A 249 -3.79 6.34 -18.06
C ALA A 249 -3.85 4.81 -17.87
N LEU A 250 -2.78 4.16 -17.39
CA LEU A 250 -2.79 2.73 -17.07
C LEU A 250 -3.55 2.44 -15.78
N PHE A 251 -3.44 3.30 -14.77
CA PHE A 251 -3.95 3.01 -13.42
C PHE A 251 -5.43 2.55 -13.46
N PRO A 252 -6.37 3.20 -14.18
CA PRO A 252 -7.74 2.72 -14.34
C PRO A 252 -7.87 1.38 -15.06
N THR A 253 -7.05 1.12 -16.09
CA THR A 253 -7.13 -0.11 -16.90
C THR A 253 -6.62 -1.35 -16.15
N THR A 254 -5.48 -1.22 -15.45
CA THR A 254 -4.97 -2.27 -14.56
C THR A 254 -5.91 -2.47 -13.36
N TRP A 255 -6.57 -1.40 -12.90
CA TRP A 255 -7.54 -1.46 -11.82
C TRP A 255 -8.80 -2.28 -12.19
N ILE A 256 -9.40 -2.06 -13.36
CA ILE A 256 -10.53 -2.85 -13.86
C ILE A 256 -10.16 -4.34 -13.98
N ILE A 257 -8.93 -4.65 -14.43
CA ILE A 257 -8.46 -6.04 -14.58
C ILE A 257 -8.26 -6.72 -13.22
N LEU A 258 -7.74 -6.00 -12.21
CA LEU A 258 -7.59 -6.52 -10.85
C LEU A 258 -8.95 -6.74 -10.17
N ASP A 259 -9.91 -5.85 -10.38
CA ASP A 259 -11.28 -6.01 -9.87
C ASP A 259 -11.98 -7.19 -10.56
N THR A 260 -11.91 -7.31 -11.88
CA THR A 260 -12.54 -8.44 -12.61
C THR A 260 -11.96 -9.81 -12.24
N ASN A 261 -10.65 -9.90 -11.98
CA ASN A 261 -10.02 -11.14 -11.51
C ASN A 261 -10.32 -11.45 -10.02
N ALA A 262 -10.63 -10.44 -9.20
CA ALA A 262 -11.10 -10.64 -7.83
C ALA A 262 -12.60 -11.02 -7.75
N ILE A 263 -13.39 -10.69 -8.78
CA ILE A 263 -14.84 -10.87 -8.81
C ILE A 263 -15.28 -12.31 -9.21
N ASP A 264 -14.36 -13.20 -9.60
CA ASP A 264 -14.71 -14.59 -9.90
C ASP A 264 -14.76 -15.50 -8.66
N ARG A 265 -15.54 -15.10 -7.65
CA ARG A 265 -15.91 -15.95 -6.49
C ARG A 265 -17.43 -15.98 -6.28
N LYS A 266 -18.10 -16.67 -7.21
CA LYS A 266 -19.26 -17.55 -6.98
C LYS A 266 -20.56 -17.06 -6.33
N ASN A 267 -20.79 -15.79 -6.00
CA ASN A 267 -22.12 -15.33 -5.56
C ASN A 267 -22.34 -13.84 -5.89
N ARG A 268 -23.00 -13.54 -7.03
CA ARG A 268 -23.55 -12.20 -7.28
C ARG A 268 -25.04 -12.21 -6.90
N SER A 269 -25.45 -11.30 -6.02
CA SER A 269 -26.86 -10.88 -5.94
C SER A 269 -27.16 -9.84 -7.03
N PRO A 270 -28.44 -9.64 -7.43
CA PRO A 270 -28.79 -8.97 -8.69
C PRO A 270 -28.57 -7.45 -8.77
N ALA A 271 -28.02 -6.79 -7.74
CA ALA A 271 -28.11 -5.33 -7.63
C ALA A 271 -27.05 -4.54 -8.44
N THR A 272 -26.00 -5.16 -8.97
CA THR A 272 -24.93 -4.44 -9.69
C THR A 272 -25.15 -4.43 -11.20
N ARG A 273 -26.30 -3.92 -11.65
CA ARG A 273 -26.65 -3.78 -13.09
C ARG A 273 -26.84 -2.34 -13.57
N LEU A 274 -26.60 -1.35 -12.73
CA LEU A 274 -26.69 0.05 -13.13
C LEU A 274 -25.31 0.67 -12.95
N LEU A 275 -24.79 1.29 -14.02
CA LEU A 275 -23.44 1.87 -14.20
C LEU A 275 -22.44 0.97 -14.95
N LEU A 276 -22.87 0.43 -16.09
CA LEU A 276 -22.04 0.39 -17.31
C LEU A 276 -22.65 1.35 -18.32
#